data_AF-A0A0F8XEB3-F1
#
_entry.id   AF-A0A0F8XEB3-F1
#
_cell.length_a   1.000
_cell.length_b   1.000
_cell.length_c   1.000
_cell.angle_alpha   90.00
_cell.angle_beta   90.00
_cell.angle_gamma   90.00
#
_symmetry.space_group_name_H-M   'P 1'
#
loop_
_entity.id
_entity.type
_entity.pdbx_description
1 polymer ?
#
loop_
_entity_poly.entity_id
_entity_poly.type
_entity_poly.pdbx_seq_one_letter_code
_entity_poly.pdbx_strand_id
1 'polypeptide(L)'
;MVEEEKTAPSLSDLEGKVSRLAAQVETDANGARLATEAFAKMVKSGDVDKALEFADARQVATAAVTKSESQLKTAQSAVTSAKYAVNAEKIAAIHDAIRGDKSMNSHFDALRGFGVTKLTLEVSEETGKLLINSSGPSVKRARGGGGTGSRGQALTVDGEEYPSASAANKAFYPDSGPLSRESIVSKLVNAGHEVS
;
A
#
# COMPACT_ATOMS: atom_id res chain seq x y z
N MET A 1 -27.95 5.14 -15.27
CA MET A 1 -26.48 5.07 -15.34
C MET A 1 -26.13 3.60 -15.23
N VAL A 2 -25.59 3.01 -16.30
CA VAL A 2 -25.15 1.62 -16.27
C VAL A 2 -23.78 1.64 -15.60
N GLU A 3 -23.69 1.12 -14.37
CA GLU A 3 -22.41 0.84 -13.75
C GLU A 3 -21.74 -0.23 -14.61
N GLU A 4 -20.75 0.16 -15.41
CA GLU A 4 -19.85 -0.79 -16.06
C GLU A 4 -19.20 -1.62 -14.95
N GLU A 5 -19.63 -2.87 -14.85
CA GLU A 5 -19.07 -3.88 -13.96
C GLU A 5 -17.59 -4.02 -14.32
N LYS A 6 -16.74 -3.32 -13.57
CA LYS A 6 -15.30 -3.24 -13.83
C LYS A 6 -14.70 -4.60 -13.54
N THR A 7 -14.65 -5.44 -14.57
CA THR A 7 -14.09 -6.77 -14.52
C THR A 7 -12.69 -6.70 -13.92
N ALA A 8 -12.41 -7.62 -12.99
CA ALA A 8 -11.10 -7.68 -12.37
C ALA A 8 -10.03 -7.84 -13.46
N PRO A 9 -8.93 -7.07 -13.44
CA PRO A 9 -7.90 -7.12 -14.46
C PRO A 9 -7.32 -8.54 -14.58
N SER A 10 -7.12 -9.00 -15.81
CA SER A 10 -6.56 -10.32 -16.07
C SER A 10 -5.08 -10.39 -15.64
N LEU A 11 -4.54 -11.60 -15.52
CA LEU A 11 -3.11 -11.77 -15.22
C LEU A 11 -2.22 -11.09 -16.28
N SER A 12 -2.61 -11.17 -17.56
CA SER A 12 -1.91 -10.52 -18.66
C SER A 12 -1.94 -9.00 -18.55
N ASP A 13 -3.08 -8.41 -18.15
CA ASP A 13 -3.19 -6.97 -17.93
C ASP A 13 -2.28 -6.48 -16.79
N LEU A 14 -2.19 -7.28 -15.72
CA LEU A 14 -1.32 -7.00 -14.58
C LEU A 14 0.16 -7.10 -14.96
N GLU A 15 0.54 -8.10 -15.74
CA GLU A 15 1.92 -8.26 -16.25
C GLU A 15 2.29 -7.12 -17.21
N GLY A 16 1.39 -6.73 -18.12
CA GLY A 16 1.59 -5.56 -18.99
C GLY A 16 1.68 -4.25 -18.20
N LYS A 17 0.95 -4.13 -17.08
CA LYS A 17 1.09 -2.99 -16.15
C LYS A 17 2.45 -2.98 -15.45
N VAL A 18 2.95 -4.14 -15.01
CA VAL A 18 4.30 -4.27 -14.42
C VAL A 18 5.37 -3.84 -15.42
N SER A 19 5.29 -4.30 -16.67
CA SER A 19 6.25 -3.92 -17.72
C SER A 19 6.29 -2.40 -17.95
N ARG A 20 5.11 -1.75 -18.07
CA ARG A 20 5.03 -0.29 -18.21
C ARG A 20 5.59 0.45 -17.01
N LEU A 21 5.28 0.01 -15.79
CA LEU A 21 5.80 0.63 -14.56
C LEU A 21 7.30 0.44 -14.42
N ALA A 22 7.86 -0.69 -14.86
CA ALA A 22 9.30 -0.92 -14.87
C ALA A 22 10.02 0.07 -15.80
N ALA A 23 9.50 0.27 -17.01
CA ALA A 23 10.03 1.28 -17.93
C ALA A 23 9.91 2.72 -17.36
N GLN A 24 8.82 3.01 -16.63
CA GLN A 24 8.65 4.31 -15.96
C GLN A 24 9.69 4.52 -14.86
N VAL A 25 9.95 3.51 -14.02
CA VAL A 25 10.99 3.59 -12.97
C VAL A 25 12.36 3.86 -13.58
N GLU A 26 12.70 3.19 -14.69
CA GLU A 26 13.96 3.44 -15.39
C GLU A 26 14.05 4.88 -15.93
N THR A 27 12.96 5.38 -16.50
CA THR A 27 12.87 6.77 -17.00
C THR A 27 13.03 7.78 -15.86
N ASP A 28 12.31 7.59 -14.75
CA ASP A 28 12.38 8.46 -13.58
C ASP A 28 13.76 8.43 -12.94
N ALA A 29 14.39 7.25 -12.85
CA ALA A 29 15.73 7.08 -12.29
C ALA A 29 16.79 7.81 -13.11
N ASN A 30 16.68 7.74 -14.44
CA ASN A 30 17.53 8.52 -15.35
C ASN A 30 17.32 10.03 -15.15
N GLY A 31 16.07 10.47 -15.01
CA GLY A 31 15.74 11.87 -14.70
C GLY A 31 16.36 12.34 -13.37
N ALA A 32 16.25 11.54 -12.32
CA ALA A 32 16.83 11.83 -11.01
C ALA A 32 18.36 11.89 -11.03
N ARG A 33 19.01 11.00 -11.80
CA ARG A 33 20.45 11.04 -12.03
C ARG A 33 20.86 12.35 -12.71
N LEU A 34 20.19 12.74 -13.79
CA LEU A 34 20.48 13.99 -14.51
C LEU A 34 20.27 15.23 -13.64
N ALA A 35 19.20 15.27 -12.84
CA ALA A 35 18.95 16.35 -11.89
C ALA A 35 20.04 16.44 -10.81
N THR A 36 20.51 15.29 -10.32
CA THR A 36 21.62 15.23 -9.35
C THR A 36 22.93 15.73 -9.95
N GLU A 37 23.24 15.36 -11.19
CA GLU A 37 24.43 15.85 -11.90
C GLU A 37 24.36 17.35 -12.18
N ALA A 38 23.18 17.87 -12.55
CA ALA A 38 22.98 19.29 -12.78
C ALA A 38 23.12 20.11 -11.49
N PHE A 39 22.53 19.64 -10.39
CA PHE A 39 22.74 20.22 -9.06
C PHE A 39 24.24 20.25 -8.68
N ALA A 40 24.95 19.14 -8.85
CA ALA A 40 26.38 19.06 -8.53
C ALA A 40 27.22 20.04 -9.37
N LYS A 41 26.85 20.28 -10.63
CA LYS A 41 27.50 21.30 -11.48
C LYS A 41 27.25 22.71 -10.96
N MET A 42 26.01 23.04 -10.57
CA MET A 42 25.68 24.37 -10.05
C MET A 42 26.38 24.65 -8.72
N VAL A 43 26.40 23.69 -7.79
CA VAL A 43 27.15 23.79 -6.53
C VAL A 43 28.63 24.07 -6.78
N LYS A 44 29.25 23.38 -7.76
CA LYS A 44 30.66 23.62 -8.12
C LYS A 44 30.90 24.97 -8.76
N SER A 45 29.90 25.55 -9.44
CA SER A 45 30.01 26.87 -10.08
C SER A 45 29.92 28.04 -9.10
N GLY A 46 29.49 27.79 -7.85
CA GLY A 46 29.32 28.83 -6.83
C GLY A 46 28.06 29.69 -7.00
N ASP A 47 27.22 29.40 -7.99
CA ASP A 47 25.93 30.06 -8.21
C ASP A 47 24.88 29.46 -7.26
N VAL A 48 24.72 30.06 -6.08
CA VAL A 48 23.87 29.56 -4.99
C VAL A 48 22.39 29.56 -5.36
N ASP A 49 21.92 30.59 -6.08
CA ASP A 49 20.52 30.70 -6.48
C ASP A 49 20.16 29.58 -7.47
N LYS A 50 21.01 29.34 -8.48
CA LYS A 50 20.82 28.18 -9.37
C LYS A 50 20.98 26.86 -8.63
N ALA A 51 21.91 26.75 -7.69
CA ALA A 51 22.06 25.53 -6.91
C ALA A 51 20.78 25.19 -6.12
N LEU A 52 20.07 26.19 -5.59
CA LEU A 52 18.78 26.01 -4.91
C LEU A 52 17.69 25.52 -5.87
N GLU A 53 17.54 26.14 -7.04
CA GLU A 53 16.55 25.70 -8.05
C GLU A 53 16.79 24.25 -8.48
N PHE A 54 18.05 23.87 -8.71
CA PHE A 54 18.40 22.50 -9.07
C PHE A 54 18.30 21.51 -7.89
N ALA A 55 18.39 21.99 -6.64
CA ALA A 55 18.13 21.16 -5.46
C ALA A 55 16.65 20.75 -5.39
N ASP A 56 15.74 21.69 -5.63
CA ASP A 56 14.30 21.42 -5.69
C ASP A 56 13.97 20.45 -6.83
N ALA A 57 14.53 20.68 -8.02
CA ALA A 57 14.37 19.78 -9.15
C ALA A 57 14.88 18.36 -8.85
N ARG A 58 16.03 18.23 -8.16
CA ARG A 58 16.56 16.94 -7.70
C ARG A 58 15.64 16.26 -6.69
N GLN A 59 15.07 17.01 -5.75
CA GLN A 59 14.15 16.47 -4.75
C GLN A 59 12.87 15.95 -5.42
N VAL A 60 12.29 16.73 -6.34
CA VAL A 60 11.10 16.32 -7.11
C VAL A 60 11.38 15.06 -7.93
N ALA A 61 12.52 15.00 -8.63
CA ALA A 61 12.88 13.84 -9.44
C ALA A 61 13.08 12.58 -8.57
N THR A 62 13.70 12.73 -7.40
CA THR A 62 13.89 11.61 -6.46
C THR A 62 12.54 11.13 -5.89
N ALA A 63 11.64 12.05 -5.56
CA ALA A 63 10.28 11.71 -5.10
C ALA A 63 9.47 10.99 -6.19
N ALA A 64 9.67 11.34 -7.47
CA ALA A 64 9.05 10.64 -8.59
C ALA A 64 9.52 9.18 -8.68
N VAL A 65 10.82 8.92 -8.54
CA VAL A 65 11.39 7.55 -8.49
C VAL A 65 10.77 6.74 -7.35
N THR A 66 10.76 7.29 -6.14
CA THR A 66 10.17 6.58 -4.98
C THR A 66 8.69 6.23 -5.22
N LYS A 67 7.95 7.13 -5.87
CA LYS A 67 6.55 6.90 -6.22
C LYS A 67 6.40 5.79 -7.26
N SER A 68 7.18 5.81 -8.34
CA SER A 68 7.09 4.78 -9.39
C SER A 68 7.57 3.41 -8.90
N GLU A 69 8.61 3.35 -8.07
CA GLU A 69 9.05 2.10 -7.42
C GLU A 69 7.96 1.51 -6.51
N SER A 70 7.30 2.34 -5.71
CA SER A 70 6.18 1.91 -4.85
C SER A 70 5.00 1.37 -5.67
N GLN A 71 4.70 2.02 -6.80
CA GLN A 71 3.67 1.56 -7.73
C GLN A 71 4.06 0.24 -8.39
N LEU A 72 5.32 0.08 -8.81
CA LEU A 72 5.84 -1.15 -9.39
C LEU A 72 5.75 -2.31 -8.40
N LYS A 73 6.21 -2.13 -7.16
CA LYS A 73 6.12 -3.13 -6.09
C LYS A 73 4.68 -3.58 -5.84
N THR A 74 3.76 -2.62 -5.84
CA THR A 74 2.32 -2.90 -5.69
C THR A 74 1.79 -3.73 -6.86
N ALA A 75 2.14 -3.38 -8.10
CA ALA A 75 1.71 -4.11 -9.29
C ALA A 75 2.29 -5.53 -9.35
N GLN A 76 3.57 -5.70 -9.00
CA GLN A 76 4.20 -7.02 -8.88
C GLN A 76 3.49 -7.89 -7.83
N SER A 77 3.13 -7.31 -6.68
CA SER A 77 2.38 -8.02 -5.64
C SER A 77 1.01 -8.47 -6.13
N ALA A 78 0.33 -7.65 -6.95
CA ALA A 78 -0.95 -8.02 -7.56
C ALA A 78 -0.80 -9.19 -8.56
N VAL A 79 0.25 -9.19 -9.38
CA VAL A 79 0.58 -10.33 -10.27
C VAL A 79 0.77 -11.60 -9.45
N THR A 80 1.56 -11.54 -8.37
CA THR A 80 1.81 -12.71 -7.51
C THR A 80 0.52 -13.25 -6.89
N SER A 81 -0.37 -12.37 -6.42
CA SER A 81 -1.67 -12.80 -5.88
C SER A 81 -2.59 -13.39 -6.96
N ALA A 82 -2.58 -12.86 -8.17
CA ALA A 82 -3.34 -13.41 -9.29
C ALA A 82 -2.79 -14.79 -9.68
N LYS A 83 -1.46 -14.97 -9.70
CA LYS A 83 -0.82 -16.28 -9.93
C LYS A 83 -1.19 -17.30 -8.86
N TYR A 84 -1.22 -16.90 -7.59
CA TYR A 84 -1.67 -17.76 -6.50
C TYR A 84 -3.12 -18.20 -6.69
N ALA A 85 -4.02 -17.27 -7.01
CA ALA A 85 -5.44 -17.57 -7.21
C ALA A 85 -5.69 -18.53 -8.39
N VAL A 86 -5.02 -18.31 -9.53
CA VAL A 86 -5.16 -19.16 -10.73
C VAL A 86 -4.57 -20.56 -10.52
N ASN A 87 -3.57 -20.71 -9.65
CA ASN A 87 -2.92 -21.99 -9.40
C ASN A 87 -3.34 -22.67 -8.09
N ALA A 88 -4.48 -22.27 -7.50
CA ALA A 88 -4.95 -22.79 -6.21
C ALA A 88 -5.05 -24.33 -6.18
N GLU A 89 -5.52 -24.95 -7.26
CA GLU A 89 -5.63 -26.42 -7.39
C GLU A 89 -4.26 -27.11 -7.42
N LYS A 90 -3.27 -26.53 -8.10
CA LYS A 90 -1.90 -27.06 -8.15
C LYS A 90 -1.19 -26.89 -6.81
N ILE A 91 -1.45 -25.78 -6.12
CA ILE A 91 -0.96 -25.53 -4.77
C ILE A 91 -1.54 -26.57 -3.80
N ALA A 92 -2.84 -26.87 -3.90
CA ALA A 92 -3.48 -27.91 -3.11
C ALA A 92 -2.85 -29.29 -3.38
N ALA A 93 -2.59 -29.64 -4.64
CA ALA A 93 -1.91 -30.89 -4.99
C ALA A 93 -0.50 -30.99 -4.38
N ILE A 94 0.24 -29.87 -4.31
CA ILE A 94 1.56 -29.85 -3.63
C ILE A 94 1.38 -30.00 -2.11
N HIS A 95 0.35 -29.42 -1.50
CA HIS A 95 0.06 -29.68 -0.09
C HIS A 95 -0.21 -31.16 0.18
N ASP A 96 -0.98 -31.82 -0.69
CA ASP A 96 -1.24 -33.25 -0.58
C ASP A 96 0.06 -34.07 -0.70
N ALA A 97 0.96 -33.68 -1.62
CA ALA A 97 2.28 -34.30 -1.76
C ALA A 97 3.16 -34.14 -0.52
N ILE A 98 3.18 -32.97 0.13
CA ILE A 98 3.91 -32.73 1.38
C ILE A 98 3.40 -33.63 2.52
N ARG A 99 2.12 -34.03 2.51
CA ARG A 99 1.61 -35.01 3.50
C ARG A 99 2.17 -36.42 3.29
N GLY A 100 2.58 -36.75 2.06
CA GLY A 100 3.11 -38.07 1.68
C GLY A 100 4.65 -38.14 1.63
N ASP A 101 5.34 -37.03 1.36
CA ASP A 101 6.79 -36.96 1.19
C ASP A 101 7.40 -35.90 2.13
N LYS A 102 8.51 -36.25 2.79
CA LYS A 102 9.25 -35.39 3.73
C LYS A 102 10.19 -34.39 3.04
N SER A 103 10.27 -34.39 1.70
CA SER A 103 11.13 -33.49 0.92
C SER A 103 10.61 -32.04 0.86
N MET A 104 10.55 -31.39 2.01
CA MET A 104 9.92 -30.07 2.21
C MET A 104 10.52 -28.96 1.33
N ASN A 105 11.85 -28.98 1.11
CA ASN A 105 12.53 -27.94 0.34
C ASN A 105 12.10 -27.93 -1.13
N SER A 106 11.99 -29.11 -1.74
CA SER A 106 11.59 -29.25 -3.15
C SER A 106 10.15 -28.78 -3.38
N HIS A 107 9.24 -29.13 -2.46
CA HIS A 107 7.86 -28.69 -2.51
C HIS A 107 7.71 -27.19 -2.24
N PHE A 108 8.51 -26.63 -1.33
CA PHE A 108 8.48 -25.19 -1.07
C PHE A 108 9.01 -24.37 -2.26
N ASP A 109 10.03 -24.84 -2.97
CA ASP A 109 10.52 -24.18 -4.19
C ASP A 109 9.48 -24.27 -5.33
N ALA A 110 8.76 -25.39 -5.45
CA ALA A 110 7.63 -25.48 -6.37
C ALA A 110 6.50 -24.49 -6.01
N LEU A 111 6.17 -24.37 -4.72
CA LEU A 111 5.17 -23.41 -4.22
C LEU A 111 5.58 -21.95 -4.45
N ARG A 112 6.88 -21.63 -4.32
CA ARG A 112 7.42 -20.29 -4.66
C ARG A 112 7.17 -19.92 -6.11
N GLY A 113 7.21 -20.87 -7.04
CA GLY A 113 6.85 -20.67 -8.45
C GLY A 113 5.41 -20.18 -8.66
N PHE A 114 4.52 -20.47 -7.71
CA PHE A 114 3.13 -20.01 -7.69
C PHE A 114 2.89 -18.78 -6.81
N GLY A 115 3.96 -18.16 -6.30
CA GLY A 115 3.86 -16.97 -5.47
C GLY A 115 3.61 -17.23 -3.99
N VAL A 116 3.81 -18.46 -3.51
CA VAL A 116 3.76 -18.75 -2.07
C VAL A 116 5.02 -18.21 -1.40
N THR A 117 4.83 -17.41 -0.35
CA THR A 117 5.94 -16.80 0.40
C THR A 117 6.15 -17.43 1.76
N LYS A 118 5.13 -18.11 2.30
CA LYS A 118 5.19 -18.74 3.61
C LYS A 118 4.37 -20.03 3.62
N LEU A 119 4.95 -21.06 4.21
CA LEU A 119 4.31 -22.34 4.50
C LEU A 119 4.27 -22.52 6.02
N THR A 120 3.11 -22.89 6.55
CA THR A 120 2.90 -23.20 7.96
C THR A 120 2.45 -24.64 8.07
N LEU A 121 3.17 -25.41 8.88
CA LEU A 121 2.89 -26.82 9.16
C LEU A 121 2.53 -26.92 10.63
N GLU A 122 1.33 -27.42 10.91
CA GLU A 122 0.81 -27.61 12.25
C GLU A 122 0.27 -29.02 12.39
N VAL A 123 0.37 -29.62 13.57
CA VAL A 123 -0.31 -30.88 13.87
C VAL A 123 -1.62 -30.53 14.56
N SER A 124 -2.74 -30.92 13.96
CA SER A 124 -4.06 -30.71 14.55
C SER A 124 -4.16 -31.47 15.87
N GLU A 125 -4.44 -30.75 16.96
CA GLU A 125 -4.64 -31.36 18.29
C GLU A 125 -5.87 -32.28 18.31
N GLU A 126 -6.91 -31.96 17.54
CA GLU A 126 -8.15 -32.75 17.46
C GLU A 126 -8.02 -34.03 16.63
N THR A 127 -7.27 -33.99 15.53
CA THR A 127 -7.22 -35.09 14.55
C THR A 127 -5.88 -35.80 14.48
N GLY A 128 -4.84 -35.26 15.12
CA GLY A 128 -3.45 -35.73 15.01
C GLY A 128 -2.84 -35.61 13.61
N LYS A 129 -3.56 -34.99 12.66
CA LYS A 129 -3.12 -34.88 11.25
C LYS A 129 -2.31 -33.62 11.01
N LEU A 130 -1.41 -33.70 10.02
CA LEU A 130 -0.64 -32.57 9.54
C LEU A 130 -1.53 -31.59 8.76
N LEU A 131 -1.73 -30.40 9.31
CA LEU A 131 -2.31 -29.23 8.67
C LEU A 131 -1.21 -28.46 7.93
N ILE A 132 -1.47 -28.17 6.66
CA ILE A 132 -0.54 -27.45 5.79
C ILE A 132 -1.27 -26.23 5.26
N ASN A 133 -0.79 -25.06 5.66
CA ASN A 133 -1.31 -23.78 5.23
C ASN A 133 -0.24 -23.03 4.46
N SER A 134 -0.54 -22.66 3.21
CA SER A 134 0.29 -21.73 2.45
C SER A 134 -0.30 -20.33 2.51
N SER A 135 0.56 -19.33 2.61
CA SER A 135 0.18 -17.94 2.38
C SER A 135 1.05 -17.36 1.26
N GLY A 136 0.37 -16.72 0.30
CA GLY A 136 1.00 -15.82 -0.65
C GLY A 136 1.43 -14.52 0.02
N PRO A 137 2.06 -13.59 -0.71
CA PRO A 137 2.39 -12.28 -0.17
C PRO A 137 1.12 -11.62 0.36
N SER A 138 1.22 -11.02 1.55
CA SER A 138 0.16 -10.15 2.05
C SER A 138 0.06 -8.96 1.10
N VAL A 139 -0.81 -9.06 0.10
CA VAL A 139 -1.19 -7.90 -0.68
C VAL A 139 -2.01 -7.06 0.27
N LYS A 140 -1.36 -6.12 0.96
CA LYS A 140 -2.05 -4.89 1.35
C LYS A 140 -2.63 -4.40 0.04
N ARG A 141 -3.93 -4.66 -0.19
CA ARG A 141 -4.66 -4.06 -1.31
C ARG A 141 -4.19 -2.61 -1.32
N ALA A 142 -3.68 -2.15 -2.45
CA ALA A 142 -3.49 -0.73 -2.62
C ALA A 142 -4.85 -0.12 -2.34
N ARG A 143 -5.01 0.44 -1.15
CA ARG A 143 -6.10 1.34 -0.87
C ARG A 143 -5.91 2.40 -1.92
N GLY A 144 -6.78 2.40 -2.93
CA GLY A 144 -6.77 3.38 -4.00
C GLY A 144 -6.54 4.74 -3.37
N GLY A 145 -5.65 5.54 -3.97
CA GLY A 145 -5.16 6.82 -3.45
C GLY A 145 -6.22 7.55 -2.64
N GLY A 146 -6.18 7.31 -1.34
CA GLY A 146 -7.01 7.92 -0.33
C GLY A 146 -6.05 8.68 0.56
N GLY A 147 -5.46 9.73 -0.01
CA GLY A 147 -4.96 10.84 0.77
C GLY A 147 -6.15 11.48 1.47
N THR A 148 -6.61 10.85 2.53
CA THR A 148 -7.49 11.45 3.51
C THR A 148 -7.25 10.64 4.76
N GLY A 149 -6.39 11.16 5.63
CA GLY A 149 -6.38 10.73 7.02
C GLY A 149 -7.82 10.69 7.50
N SER A 150 -8.18 9.61 8.20
CA SER A 150 -9.41 9.47 8.98
C SER A 150 -10.44 10.55 8.63
N ARG A 151 -11.21 10.37 7.54
CA ARG A 151 -12.48 11.11 7.42
C ARG A 151 -13.23 10.65 8.65
N GLY A 152 -13.14 11.48 9.69
CA GLY A 152 -13.53 11.12 11.03
C GLY A 152 -14.93 10.57 10.94
N GLN A 153 -15.22 9.53 11.73
CA GLN A 153 -16.61 9.16 11.96
C GLN A 153 -17.38 10.45 12.23
N ALA A 154 -18.57 10.59 11.65
CA ALA A 154 -19.43 11.72 11.92
C ALA A 154 -19.57 11.91 13.44
N LEU A 155 -19.78 13.16 13.84
CA LEU A 155 -19.98 13.52 15.23
C LEU A 155 -21.18 14.43 15.29
N THR A 156 -22.19 14.06 16.06
CA THR A 156 -23.34 14.92 16.29
C THR A 156 -23.07 15.73 17.55
N VAL A 157 -23.20 17.05 17.46
CA VAL A 157 -23.03 17.97 18.59
C VAL A 157 -24.27 18.84 18.69
N ASP A 158 -24.97 18.80 19.82
CA ASP A 158 -26.25 19.50 20.06
C ASP A 158 -27.30 19.26 18.97
N GLY A 159 -27.33 18.05 18.42
CA GLY A 159 -28.26 17.65 17.35
C GLY A 159 -27.84 18.05 15.93
N GLU A 160 -26.70 18.72 15.75
CA GLU A 160 -26.12 19.03 14.44
C GLU A 160 -25.04 18.01 14.06
N GLU A 161 -25.16 17.40 12.88
CA GLU A 161 -24.22 16.39 12.39
C GLU A 161 -23.01 17.05 11.70
N TYR A 162 -21.82 16.81 12.24
CA TYR A 162 -20.56 17.25 11.66
C TYR A 162 -19.86 16.10 10.94
N PRO A 163 -19.24 16.36 9.77
CA PRO A 163 -18.57 15.33 8.97
C PRO A 163 -17.32 14.76 9.64
N SER A 164 -16.85 15.35 10.74
CA SER A 164 -15.81 14.81 11.62
C SER A 164 -15.74 15.60 12.93
N ALA A 165 -15.15 15.01 13.97
CA ALA A 165 -14.83 15.74 15.20
C ALA A 165 -13.99 17.01 14.95
N SER A 166 -13.04 16.98 14.01
CA SER A 166 -12.26 18.18 13.66
C SER A 166 -13.12 19.28 13.01
N ALA A 167 -14.19 18.92 12.30
CA ALA A 167 -15.13 19.88 11.74
C ALA A 167 -15.98 20.52 12.85
N ALA A 168 -16.49 19.71 13.79
CA ALA A 168 -17.17 20.21 14.98
C ALA A 168 -16.25 21.15 15.79
N ASN A 169 -15.02 20.73 16.11
CA ASN A 169 -14.08 21.57 16.85
C ASN A 169 -13.79 22.90 16.15
N LYS A 170 -13.75 22.93 14.81
CA LYS A 170 -13.53 24.17 14.06
C LYS A 170 -14.76 25.09 14.07
N ALA A 171 -15.96 24.53 14.17
CA ALA A 171 -17.20 25.29 14.30
C ALA A 171 -17.30 25.97 15.68
N PHE A 172 -16.98 25.25 16.75
CA PHE A 172 -17.05 25.78 18.13
C PHE A 172 -15.77 26.51 18.57
N TYR A 173 -14.59 26.13 18.05
CA TYR A 173 -13.27 26.64 18.43
C TYR A 173 -12.35 26.84 17.21
N PRO A 174 -12.55 27.90 16.41
CA PRO A 174 -11.81 28.12 15.16
C PRO A 174 -10.29 28.26 15.34
N ASP A 175 -9.84 28.74 16.51
CA ASP A 175 -8.42 28.93 16.84
C ASP A 175 -7.76 27.68 17.45
N SER A 176 -8.50 26.58 17.58
CA SER A 176 -7.97 25.35 18.16
C SER A 176 -7.04 24.65 17.17
N GLY A 177 -5.83 24.34 17.63
CA GLY A 177 -4.86 23.52 16.89
C GLY A 177 -5.33 22.08 16.63
N PRO A 178 -4.54 21.29 15.89
CA PRO A 178 -4.89 19.91 15.58
C PRO A 178 -4.95 19.07 16.86
N LEU A 179 -6.13 18.55 17.18
CA LEU A 179 -6.39 17.71 18.34
C LEU A 179 -6.87 16.32 17.90
N SER A 180 -6.66 15.31 18.75
CA SER A 180 -7.24 13.98 18.55
C SER A 180 -8.76 14.00 18.75
N ARG A 181 -9.48 13.02 18.19
CA ARG A 181 -10.94 12.88 18.35
C ARG A 181 -11.35 12.89 19.83
N GLU A 182 -10.67 12.11 20.66
CA GLU A 182 -10.95 12.00 22.09
C GLU A 182 -10.81 13.33 22.82
N SER A 183 -9.75 14.09 22.52
CA SER A 183 -9.54 15.42 23.09
C SER A 183 -10.61 16.41 22.63
N ILE A 184 -11.06 16.32 21.39
CA ILE A 184 -12.14 17.17 20.86
C ILE A 184 -13.47 16.84 21.54
N VAL A 185 -13.84 15.57 21.63
CA VAL A 185 -15.07 15.13 22.28
C VAL A 185 -15.06 15.54 23.75
N SER A 186 -13.96 15.32 24.46
CA SER A 186 -13.78 15.76 25.85
C SER A 186 -13.94 17.27 26.00
N LYS A 187 -13.36 18.07 25.09
CA LYS A 187 -13.48 19.53 25.10
C LYS A 187 -14.91 20.00 24.88
N LEU A 188 -15.63 19.41 23.94
CA LEU A 188 -17.03 19.74 23.64
C LEU A 188 -17.94 19.37 24.82
N VAL A 189 -17.78 18.17 25.40
CA VAL A 189 -18.54 17.73 26.58
C VAL A 189 -18.25 18.62 27.80
N ASN A 190 -16.98 18.97 28.04
CA ASN A 190 -16.60 19.86 29.14
C ASN A 190 -17.15 21.30 28.96
N ALA A 191 -17.40 21.71 27.72
CA ALA A 191 -18.04 22.98 27.41
C ALA A 191 -19.57 22.94 27.50
N GLY A 192 -20.15 21.78 27.80
CA GLY A 192 -21.59 21.60 28.00
C GLY A 192 -22.36 21.17 26.74
N HIS A 193 -21.67 20.80 25.66
CA HIS A 193 -22.31 20.30 24.44
C HIS A 193 -22.65 18.81 24.56
N GLU A 194 -23.79 18.41 24.01
CA GLU A 194 -24.19 17.01 23.93
C GLU A 194 -23.56 16.37 22.68
N VAL A 195 -22.79 15.30 22.87
CA VAL A 195 -22.01 14.67 21.79
C VAL A 195 -22.41 13.21 21.61
N SER A 196 -22.79 12.81 20.38
CA SER A 196 -23.11 11.42 20.00
C SER A 196 -22.49 10.99 18.66
#